data_AF-A0AAZ3QUB2-F1
#
_entry.id   AF-A0AAZ3QUB2-F1
#
_cell.length_a   1.000
_cell.length_b   1.000
_cell.length_c   1.000
_cell.angle_alpha   90.00
_cell.angle_beta   90.00
_cell.angle_gamma   90.00
#
_symmetry.space_group_name_H-M   'P 1'
#
loop_
_entity.id
_entity.type
_entity.pdbx_description
1 polymer ?
#
loop_
_entity_poly.entity_id
_entity_poly.type
_entity_poly.pdbx_seq_one_letter_code
_entity_poly.pdbx_strand_id
1 'polypeptide(L)'
;MQKKLSDYMKTIINRKDLLSEFYESNALMMEEEGAVIAGLLVGLNVIDANLCMKGEDLDSQVGVIDFSMYLKDGQSSKTAEGDGQITAILDQKNYVEELNRHLSASVNNLQAKVDAMEKSNTKLTEELAVANNRIITLQEDVERVKEESSNQSSRKASRAGDSLADGQVLGEARKQLKEETQLRLDVEKELEVQIGMKQEMELSMKMLETDMCEKQDALVELRQQLEDLRSLNQQLAQKSQNLEAGAKQKSEVISRLEEKTNQMAGTIKQLESR
;
A
#
# COMPACT_ATOMS: atom_id res chain seq x y z
N MET A 1 34.68 0.53 -10.03
CA MET A 1 35.40 1.12 -11.17
C MET A 1 36.85 1.46 -10.83
N GLN A 2 37.16 2.59 -10.15
CA GLN A 2 38.57 3.01 -9.94
C GLN A 2 39.34 2.25 -8.84
N LYS A 3 38.68 1.39 -8.05
CA LYS A 3 39.30 0.63 -6.92
C LYS A 3 40.02 1.53 -5.90
N LYS A 4 39.43 2.70 -5.64
CA LYS A 4 39.96 3.74 -4.72
C LYS A 4 38.95 4.20 -3.67
N LEU A 5 37.82 3.51 -3.56
CA LEU A 5 36.75 3.91 -2.65
C LEU A 5 37.22 3.93 -1.19
N SER A 6 38.00 2.93 -0.79
CA SER A 6 38.63 2.87 0.54
C SER A 6 39.54 4.07 0.80
N ASP A 7 40.35 4.46 -0.19
CA ASP A 7 41.35 5.52 -0.05
C ASP A 7 40.68 6.89 0.05
N TYR A 8 39.61 7.12 -0.71
CA TYR A 8 38.82 8.34 -0.61
C TYR A 8 38.11 8.43 0.74
N MET A 9 37.46 7.35 1.19
CA MET A 9 36.80 7.33 2.51
C MET A 9 37.79 7.57 3.64
N LYS A 10 38.96 6.92 3.60
CA LYS A 10 40.03 7.15 4.58
C LYS A 10 40.52 8.59 4.60
N THR A 11 40.66 9.22 3.43
CA THR A 11 41.09 10.63 3.32
C THR A 11 40.07 11.57 3.94
N ILE A 12 38.77 11.30 3.74
CA ILE A 12 37.66 12.09 4.29
C ILE A 12 37.61 11.95 5.81
N ILE A 13 37.68 10.73 6.35
CA ILE A 13 37.63 10.49 7.81
C ILE A 13 38.84 11.08 8.53
N ASN A 14 40.00 11.14 7.88
CA ASN A 14 41.19 11.79 8.43
C ASN A 14 41.07 13.32 8.49
N ARG A 15 40.14 13.92 7.72
CA ARG A 15 39.85 15.36 7.71
C ARG A 15 38.61 15.68 8.53
N LYS A 16 38.65 15.31 9.83
CA LYS A 16 37.55 15.58 10.78
C LYS A 16 37.24 17.08 10.91
N ASP A 17 38.20 17.95 10.62
CA ASP A 17 38.06 19.40 10.58
C ASP A 17 37.01 19.86 9.56
N LEU A 18 37.04 19.29 8.35
CA LEU A 18 36.04 19.58 7.32
C LEU A 18 34.76 18.80 7.55
N LEU A 19 34.88 17.58 8.07
CA LEU A 19 33.75 16.67 8.27
C LEU A 19 32.78 17.18 9.34
N SER A 20 33.28 17.90 10.34
CA SER A 20 32.46 18.55 11.38
C SER A 20 31.55 19.67 10.85
N GLU A 21 31.77 20.19 9.63
CA GLU A 21 30.84 21.14 9.00
C GLU A 21 29.57 20.46 8.48
N PHE A 22 29.63 19.16 8.19
CA PHE A 22 28.55 18.39 7.57
C PHE A 22 27.93 17.33 8.51
N TYR A 23 28.68 16.90 9.53
CA TYR A 23 28.28 15.83 10.45
C TYR A 23 28.40 16.27 11.91
N GLU A 24 27.41 15.87 12.71
CA GLU A 24 27.45 16.06 14.16
C GLU A 24 28.52 15.18 14.82
N SER A 25 28.95 15.57 16.02
CA SER A 25 30.06 14.91 16.74
C SER A 25 29.84 13.42 17.00
N ASN A 26 28.58 12.98 17.15
CA ASN A 26 28.17 11.61 17.40
C ASN A 26 27.78 10.85 16.10
N ALA A 27 27.98 11.44 14.93
CA ALA A 27 27.72 10.77 13.67
C ALA A 27 28.73 9.63 13.48
N LEU A 28 28.27 8.53 12.86
CA LEU A 28 29.10 7.35 12.57
C LEU A 28 30.40 7.66 11.82
N MET A 29 30.41 8.70 10.97
CA MET A 29 31.60 9.14 10.25
C MET A 29 32.62 9.91 11.12
N MET A 30 32.18 10.44 12.26
CA MET A 30 33.00 11.20 13.23
C MET A 30 33.60 10.32 14.33
N GLU A 31 33.00 9.15 14.56
CA GLU A 31 33.42 8.16 15.56
C GLU A 31 34.41 7.11 14.99
N GLU A 32 34.83 6.13 15.80
CA GLU A 32 35.78 5.09 15.39
C GLU A 32 35.22 4.14 14.32
N GLU A 33 33.90 3.99 14.25
CA GLU A 33 33.19 3.14 13.29
C GLU A 33 33.44 3.56 11.84
N GLY A 34 33.58 4.86 11.56
CA GLY A 34 33.95 5.36 10.23
C GLY A 34 35.28 4.78 9.76
N ALA A 35 36.29 4.74 10.64
CA ALA A 35 37.60 4.17 10.32
C ALA A 35 37.52 2.65 10.08
N VAL A 36 36.67 1.93 10.82
CA VAL A 36 36.42 0.51 10.61
C VAL A 36 35.79 0.27 9.23
N ILE A 37 34.80 1.07 8.84
CA ILE A 37 34.15 0.97 7.53
C ILE A 37 35.15 1.22 6.40
N ALA A 38 35.99 2.26 6.52
CA ALA A 38 37.05 2.52 5.53
C ALA A 38 38.02 1.32 5.40
N GLY A 39 38.30 0.63 6.51
CA GLY A 39 39.10 -0.61 6.53
C GLY A 39 38.41 -1.76 5.80
N LEU A 40 37.12 -1.99 6.05
CA LEU A 40 36.34 -3.03 5.36
C LEU A 40 36.24 -2.80 3.85
N LEU A 41 36.13 -1.53 3.43
CA LEU A 41 36.05 -1.15 2.02
C LEU A 41 37.31 -1.50 1.22
N VAL A 42 38.46 -1.75 1.88
CA VAL A 42 39.69 -2.22 1.20
C VAL A 42 39.45 -3.57 0.50
N GLY A 43 38.59 -4.42 1.06
CA GLY A 43 38.22 -5.71 0.46
C GLY A 43 37.57 -5.56 -0.93
N LEU A 44 36.90 -4.44 -1.19
CA LEU A 44 36.27 -4.16 -2.48
C LEU A 44 37.28 -3.86 -3.60
N ASN A 45 38.55 -3.59 -3.29
CA ASN A 45 39.56 -3.32 -4.31
C ASN A 45 39.86 -4.55 -5.18
N VAL A 46 39.58 -5.75 -4.67
CA VAL A 46 39.75 -7.01 -5.43
C VAL A 46 38.61 -7.20 -6.44
N ILE A 47 37.44 -6.59 -6.22
CA ILE A 47 36.29 -6.75 -7.09
C ILE A 47 36.49 -5.95 -8.39
N ASP A 48 36.35 -6.64 -9.52
CA ASP A 48 36.33 -6.01 -10.83
C ASP A 48 34.90 -5.63 -11.22
N ALA A 49 34.54 -4.38 -10.94
CA ALA A 49 33.22 -3.83 -11.21
C ALA A 49 33.28 -2.83 -12.36
N ASN A 50 32.63 -3.19 -13.48
CA ASN A 50 32.45 -2.34 -14.65
C ASN A 50 31.02 -1.76 -14.65
N LEU A 51 30.88 -0.57 -14.07
CA LEU A 51 29.61 0.15 -13.94
C LEU A 51 29.60 1.29 -14.97
N CYS A 52 28.73 1.20 -15.98
CA CYS A 52 28.66 2.18 -17.06
C CYS A 52 27.91 3.45 -16.62
N MET A 53 28.63 4.43 -16.09
CA MET A 53 28.04 5.71 -15.66
C MET A 53 27.58 6.64 -16.81
N LYS A 54 27.60 6.17 -18.07
CA LYS A 54 27.22 6.98 -19.24
C LYS A 54 25.78 6.65 -19.65
N GLY A 55 24.88 7.61 -19.44
CA GLY A 55 23.49 7.53 -19.89
C GLY A 55 22.52 6.90 -18.89
N GLU A 56 22.97 6.59 -17.67
CA GLU A 56 22.08 6.22 -16.57
C GLU A 56 21.63 7.48 -15.84
N ASP A 57 20.31 7.65 -15.72
CA ASP A 57 19.70 8.63 -14.85
C ASP A 57 19.83 8.12 -13.40
N LEU A 58 20.76 8.69 -12.65
CA LEU A 58 21.01 8.30 -11.25
C LEU A 58 19.98 8.89 -10.28
N ASP A 59 19.09 9.77 -10.76
CA ASP A 59 18.02 10.36 -9.95
C ASP A 59 16.80 9.42 -9.84
N SER A 60 16.70 8.40 -10.70
CA SER A 60 15.67 7.34 -10.65
C SER A 60 16.25 5.99 -10.21
N GLN A 61 15.41 5.13 -9.60
CA GLN A 61 15.86 3.86 -9.01
C GLN A 61 16.47 2.94 -10.06
N VAL A 62 17.80 2.80 -10.02
CA VAL A 62 18.56 1.86 -10.86
C VAL A 62 18.07 0.43 -10.59
N GLY A 63 17.83 -0.32 -11.67
CA GLY A 63 17.27 -1.68 -11.62
C GLY A 63 18.01 -2.60 -10.65
N VAL A 64 17.24 -3.46 -9.96
CA VAL A 64 17.73 -4.41 -8.96
C VAL A 64 18.76 -5.34 -9.60
N ILE A 65 20.01 -5.31 -9.12
CA ILE A 65 21.05 -6.24 -9.53
C ILE A 65 20.91 -7.52 -8.69
N ASP A 66 20.54 -8.62 -9.34
CA ASP A 66 20.43 -9.93 -8.70
C ASP A 66 21.81 -10.59 -8.53
N PHE A 67 22.30 -10.64 -7.29
CA PHE A 67 23.56 -11.32 -6.94
C PHE A 67 23.35 -12.79 -6.54
N SER A 68 22.13 -13.33 -6.59
CA SER A 68 21.82 -14.71 -6.16
C SER A 68 22.63 -15.75 -6.92
N MET A 69 22.99 -15.48 -8.17
CA MET A 69 23.85 -16.38 -8.97
C MET A 69 25.32 -16.40 -8.54
N TYR A 70 25.80 -15.38 -7.82
CA TYR A 70 27.20 -15.22 -7.44
C TYR A 70 27.45 -15.47 -5.95
N LEU A 71 26.39 -15.46 -5.14
CA LEU A 71 26.43 -15.91 -3.76
C LEU A 71 26.42 -17.44 -3.74
N LYS A 72 27.61 -18.04 -3.79
CA LYS A 72 27.77 -19.45 -3.46
C LYS A 72 27.57 -19.57 -1.95
N ASP A 73 26.55 -20.31 -1.51
CA ASP A 73 26.31 -20.62 -0.10
C ASP A 73 27.62 -21.06 0.57
N GLY A 74 28.20 -20.15 1.35
CA GLY A 74 29.30 -20.48 2.23
C GLY A 74 28.75 -21.45 3.24
N GLN A 75 29.27 -22.68 3.24
CA GLN A 75 29.05 -23.63 4.34
C GLN A 75 29.62 -23.03 5.64
N SER A 76 28.85 -22.18 6.31
CA SER A 76 29.05 -21.87 7.71
C SER A 76 28.56 -23.05 8.52
N SER A 77 29.50 -23.69 9.22
CA SER A 77 29.31 -24.68 10.27
C SER A 77 27.90 -24.69 10.89
N LYS A 78 27.11 -25.69 10.53
CA LYS A 78 25.76 -25.91 11.09
C LYS A 78 25.85 -26.22 12.58
N THR A 79 25.48 -25.26 13.42
CA THR A 79 24.92 -25.53 14.75
C THR A 79 23.47 -25.97 14.60
N ALA A 80 23.03 -26.98 15.35
CA ALA A 80 21.69 -27.57 15.25
C ALA A 80 20.53 -26.59 15.52
N GLU A 81 20.82 -25.41 16.09
CA GLU A 81 19.85 -24.32 16.28
C GLU A 81 19.48 -23.60 14.96
N GLY A 82 20.38 -23.59 13.97
CA GLY A 82 20.14 -22.92 12.69
C GLY A 82 19.11 -23.61 11.80
N ASP A 83 19.03 -24.95 11.81
CA ASP A 83 18.06 -25.71 10.99
C ASP A 83 16.60 -25.46 11.46
N GLY A 84 16.38 -25.26 12.77
CA GLY A 84 15.06 -24.88 13.30
C GLY A 84 14.66 -23.46 12.91
N GLN A 85 15.62 -22.53 12.93
CA GLN A 85 15.39 -21.16 12.49
C GLN A 85 15.16 -21.07 10.97
N ILE A 86 15.86 -21.87 10.17
CA ILE A 86 15.62 -21.99 8.72
C ILE A 86 14.23 -22.56 8.43
N THR A 87 13.78 -23.56 9.18
CA THR A 87 12.43 -24.14 9.02
C THR A 87 11.35 -23.10 9.32
N ALA A 88 11.48 -22.34 10.41
CA ALA A 88 10.55 -21.27 10.76
C ALA A 88 10.51 -20.15 9.70
N ILE A 89 11.68 -19.77 9.16
CA ILE A 89 11.77 -18.77 8.09
C ILE A 89 11.11 -19.28 6.81
N LEU A 90 11.25 -20.57 6.48
CA LEU A 90 10.61 -21.18 5.31
C LEU A 90 9.09 -21.24 5.45
N ASP A 91 8.57 -21.57 6.65
CA ASP A 91 7.12 -21.56 6.90
C ASP A 91 6.55 -20.14 6.81
N GLN A 92 7.27 -19.16 7.35
CA GLN A 92 6.89 -17.75 7.27
C GLN A 92 6.92 -17.23 5.83
N LYS A 93 7.93 -17.65 5.04
CA LYS A 93 8.02 -17.39 3.61
C LYS A 93 6.83 -18.01 2.85
N ASN A 94 6.52 -19.28 3.09
CA ASN A 94 5.39 -19.96 2.45
C ASN A 94 4.06 -19.26 2.76
N TYR A 95 3.86 -18.83 4.01
CA TYR A 95 2.66 -18.07 4.39
C TYR A 95 2.54 -16.76 3.60
N VAL A 96 3.63 -16.01 3.46
CA VAL A 96 3.66 -14.76 2.68
C VAL A 96 3.46 -15.02 1.19
N GLU A 97 4.04 -16.09 0.64
CA GLU A 97 3.85 -16.49 -0.76
C GLU A 97 2.40 -16.88 -1.05
N GLU A 98 1.76 -17.64 -0.16
CA GLU A 98 0.35 -18.02 -0.28
C GLU A 98 -0.57 -16.80 -0.18
N LEU A 99 -0.28 -15.87 0.74
CA LEU A 99 -1.01 -14.61 0.88
C LEU A 99 -0.87 -13.74 -0.39
N ASN A 100 0.34 -13.62 -0.94
CA ASN A 100 0.58 -12.92 -2.20
C ASN A 100 -0.12 -13.60 -3.38
N ARG A 101 -0.22 -14.94 -3.38
CA ARG A 101 -0.97 -15.70 -4.38
C ARG A 101 -2.46 -15.37 -4.32
N HIS A 102 -3.04 -15.33 -3.11
CA HIS A 102 -4.43 -14.92 -2.90
C HIS A 102 -4.67 -13.47 -3.29
N LEU A 103 -3.78 -12.56 -2.90
CA LEU A 103 -3.89 -11.14 -3.23
C LEU A 103 -3.81 -10.92 -4.75
N SER A 104 -2.88 -11.59 -5.43
CA SER A 104 -2.75 -11.57 -6.89
C SER A 104 -4.00 -12.10 -7.58
N ALA A 105 -4.61 -13.18 -7.06
CA ALA A 105 -5.87 -13.70 -7.58
C ALA A 105 -7.03 -12.70 -7.40
N SER A 106 -7.13 -12.02 -6.25
CA SER A 106 -8.13 -10.97 -6.02
C SER A 106 -7.93 -9.76 -6.93
N VAL A 107 -6.68 -9.31 -7.12
CA VAL A 107 -6.35 -8.22 -8.05
C VAL A 107 -6.77 -8.59 -9.47
N ASN A 108 -6.45 -9.80 -9.95
CA ASN A 108 -6.86 -10.25 -11.28
C ASN A 108 -8.39 -10.33 -11.43
N ASN A 109 -9.12 -10.75 -10.38
CA ASN A 109 -10.58 -10.81 -10.41
C ASN A 109 -11.20 -9.41 -10.43
N LEU A 110 -10.68 -8.48 -9.62
CA LEU A 110 -11.09 -7.09 -9.63
C LEU A 110 -10.80 -6.43 -10.98
N GLN A 111 -9.62 -6.69 -11.58
CA GLN A 111 -9.28 -6.19 -12.91
C GLN A 111 -10.26 -6.71 -13.97
N ALA A 112 -10.60 -8.00 -13.94
CA ALA A 112 -11.59 -8.57 -14.87
C ALA A 112 -12.98 -7.94 -14.70
N LYS A 113 -13.39 -7.61 -13.47
CA LYS A 113 -14.64 -6.87 -13.20
C LYS A 113 -14.58 -5.44 -13.73
N VAL A 114 -13.46 -4.74 -13.54
CA VAL A 114 -13.25 -3.38 -14.08
C VAL A 114 -13.36 -3.41 -15.60
N ASP A 115 -12.64 -4.30 -16.27
CA ASP A 115 -12.67 -4.44 -17.73
C ASP A 115 -14.09 -4.79 -18.26
N ALA A 116 -14.83 -5.61 -17.53
CA ALA A 116 -16.22 -5.95 -17.87
C ALA A 116 -17.16 -4.75 -17.71
N MET A 117 -17.01 -3.97 -16.63
CA MET A 117 -17.79 -2.75 -16.42
C MET A 117 -17.44 -1.67 -17.44
N GLU A 118 -16.17 -1.49 -17.78
CA GLU A 118 -15.73 -0.54 -18.82
C GLU A 118 -16.36 -0.90 -20.17
N LYS A 119 -16.31 -2.17 -20.58
CA LYS A 119 -16.98 -2.64 -21.81
C LYS A 119 -18.50 -2.45 -21.78
N SER A 120 -19.13 -2.57 -20.62
CA SER A 120 -20.57 -2.29 -20.47
C SER A 120 -20.85 -0.79 -20.59
N ASN A 121 -20.04 0.05 -19.97
CA ASN A 121 -20.17 1.50 -20.05
C ASN A 121 -19.98 2.03 -21.48
N THR A 122 -19.04 1.49 -22.25
CA THR A 122 -18.86 1.88 -23.65
C THR A 122 -20.09 1.52 -24.48
N LYS A 123 -20.66 0.32 -24.29
CA LYS A 123 -21.90 -0.10 -24.98
C LYS A 123 -23.09 0.80 -24.63
N LEU A 124 -23.29 1.11 -23.34
CA LEU A 124 -24.35 2.01 -22.92
C LEU A 124 -24.18 3.42 -23.51
N THR A 125 -22.94 3.89 -23.64
CA THR A 125 -22.64 5.18 -24.27
C THR A 125 -22.97 5.16 -25.77
N GLU A 126 -22.66 4.07 -26.47
CA GLU A 126 -23.03 3.86 -27.88
C GLU A 126 -24.55 3.78 -28.07
N GLU A 127 -25.25 3.02 -27.24
CA GLU A 127 -26.72 2.91 -27.27
C GLU A 127 -27.39 4.27 -27.01
N LEU A 128 -26.87 5.04 -26.05
CA LEU A 128 -27.34 6.40 -25.76
C LEU A 128 -27.13 7.34 -26.95
N ALA A 129 -26.00 7.23 -27.66
CA ALA A 129 -25.76 8.00 -28.88
C ALA A 129 -26.74 7.61 -30.02
N VAL A 130 -27.02 6.33 -30.19
CA VAL A 130 -28.02 5.84 -31.17
C VAL A 130 -29.43 6.35 -30.83
N ALA A 131 -29.83 6.27 -29.56
CA ALA A 131 -31.11 6.78 -29.09
C ALA A 131 -31.25 8.30 -29.31
N ASN A 132 -30.19 9.07 -29.01
CA ASN A 132 -30.18 10.51 -29.28
C ASN A 132 -30.34 10.82 -30.78
N ASN A 133 -29.64 10.11 -31.67
CA ASN A 133 -29.82 10.28 -33.12
C ASN A 133 -31.25 9.94 -33.56
N ARG A 134 -31.86 8.89 -32.99
CA ARG A 134 -33.25 8.53 -33.26
C ARG A 134 -34.22 9.64 -32.83
N ILE A 135 -33.99 10.26 -31.68
CA ILE A 135 -34.79 11.39 -31.19
C ILE A 135 -34.67 12.58 -32.15
N ILE A 136 -33.47 12.91 -32.62
CA ILE A 136 -33.25 14.00 -33.58
C ILE A 136 -34.05 13.76 -34.87
N THR A 137 -33.95 12.56 -35.45
CA THR A 137 -34.72 12.21 -36.66
C THR A 137 -36.22 12.32 -36.43
N LEU A 138 -36.72 11.84 -35.29
CA LEU A 138 -38.15 11.96 -34.96
C LEU A 138 -38.58 13.41 -34.76
N GLN A 139 -37.73 14.26 -34.19
CA GLN A 139 -38.00 15.70 -34.06
C GLN A 139 -38.06 16.40 -35.43
N GLU A 140 -37.14 16.08 -36.34
CA GLU A 140 -37.16 16.57 -37.73
C GLU A 140 -38.42 16.12 -38.49
N ASP A 141 -38.84 14.86 -38.30
CA ASP A 141 -40.06 14.33 -38.90
C ASP A 141 -41.32 15.02 -38.37
N VAL A 142 -41.38 15.29 -37.06
CA VAL A 142 -42.48 16.04 -36.43
C VAL A 142 -42.53 17.49 -36.95
N GLU A 143 -41.38 18.14 -37.11
CA GLU A 143 -41.30 19.49 -37.65
C GLU A 143 -41.74 19.53 -39.12
N ARG A 144 -41.30 18.57 -39.94
CA ARG A 144 -41.75 18.41 -41.33
C ARG A 144 -43.26 18.19 -41.44
N VAL A 145 -43.84 17.33 -40.60
CA VAL A 145 -45.31 17.11 -40.58
C VAL A 145 -46.05 18.36 -40.13
N LYS A 146 -45.48 19.14 -39.20
CA LYS A 146 -46.05 20.43 -38.76
C LYS A 146 -46.01 21.49 -39.87
N GLU A 147 -44.94 21.54 -40.65
CA GLU A 147 -44.83 22.39 -41.84
C GLU A 147 -45.78 21.94 -42.96
N GLU A 148 -45.87 20.64 -43.23
CA GLU A 148 -46.80 20.07 -44.22
C GLU A 148 -48.26 20.33 -43.84
N SER A 149 -48.63 20.17 -42.56
CA SER A 149 -49.99 20.48 -42.05
C SER A 149 -50.31 21.98 -42.04
N SER A 150 -49.34 22.85 -41.74
CA SER A 150 -49.49 24.31 -41.90
C SER A 150 -49.70 24.71 -43.36
N ASN A 151 -48.99 24.05 -44.28
CA ASN A 151 -49.15 24.23 -45.72
C ASN A 151 -50.49 23.65 -46.24
N GLN A 152 -50.98 22.54 -45.68
CA GLN A 152 -52.27 21.92 -46.01
C GLN A 152 -53.47 22.76 -45.53
N SER A 153 -53.34 23.51 -44.44
CA SER A 153 -54.36 24.47 -43.98
C SER A 153 -54.61 25.62 -44.97
N SER A 154 -53.68 25.85 -45.92
CA SER A 154 -53.83 26.85 -46.99
C SER A 154 -54.31 26.27 -48.33
N ARG A 155 -54.43 24.94 -48.48
CA ARG A 155 -54.87 24.31 -49.74
C ARG A 155 -55.74 23.07 -49.50
N LYS A 156 -57.03 23.25 -49.84
CA LYS A 156 -58.05 22.25 -50.26
C LYS A 156 -58.75 21.54 -49.09
N ALA A 157 -60.09 21.59 -48.90
CA ALA A 157 -61.23 21.61 -49.82
C ALA A 157 -61.08 20.62 -50.99
N SER A 158 -61.81 19.51 -50.91
CA SER A 158 -61.79 18.30 -51.77
C SER A 158 -60.70 17.29 -51.37
N ARG A 159 -60.96 16.00 -51.15
CA ARG A 159 -61.98 15.11 -51.70
C ARG A 159 -62.17 13.89 -50.78
N ALA A 160 -63.39 13.35 -50.81
CA ALA A 160 -63.77 12.09 -50.21
C ALA A 160 -63.21 10.90 -51.01
N GLY A 161 -62.95 9.80 -50.30
CA GLY A 161 -62.89 8.44 -50.84
C GLY A 161 -61.52 7.76 -50.74
N ASP A 162 -61.33 6.91 -49.72
CA ASP A 162 -60.93 5.51 -49.97
C ASP A 162 -61.12 4.66 -48.71
N SER A 163 -62.11 3.76 -48.73
CA SER A 163 -62.58 3.02 -47.54
C SER A 163 -62.00 1.59 -47.43
N LEU A 164 -60.86 1.31 -48.08
CA LEU A 164 -60.20 0.00 -48.04
C LEU A 164 -58.74 0.05 -47.54
N ALA A 165 -58.07 1.20 -47.60
CA ALA A 165 -56.71 1.39 -47.07
C ALA A 165 -56.67 1.64 -45.54
N ASP A 166 -57.78 2.15 -44.99
CA ASP A 166 -57.87 2.57 -43.58
C ASP A 166 -57.80 1.39 -42.60
N GLY A 167 -58.31 0.21 -42.97
CA GLY A 167 -58.29 -0.99 -42.12
C GLY A 167 -56.90 -1.58 -41.90
N GLN A 168 -56.00 -1.46 -42.89
CA GLN A 168 -54.63 -1.96 -42.80
C GLN A 168 -53.75 -1.00 -41.97
N VAL A 169 -53.90 0.31 -42.19
CA VAL A 169 -53.22 1.35 -41.40
C VAL A 169 -53.68 1.32 -39.93
N LEU A 170 -54.97 1.14 -39.66
CA LEU A 170 -55.50 0.99 -38.30
C LEU A 170 -55.02 -0.31 -37.63
N GLY A 171 -54.81 -1.38 -38.39
CA GLY A 171 -54.24 -2.65 -37.92
C GLY A 171 -52.77 -2.53 -37.53
N GLU A 172 -51.98 -1.86 -38.36
CA GLU A 172 -50.56 -1.58 -38.10
C GLU A 172 -50.38 -0.63 -36.90
N ALA A 173 -51.17 0.45 -36.81
CA ALA A 173 -51.17 1.35 -35.65
C ALA A 173 -51.57 0.63 -34.36
N ARG A 174 -52.54 -0.29 -34.40
CA ARG A 174 -52.88 -1.13 -33.24
C ARG A 174 -51.77 -2.08 -32.84
N LYS A 175 -51.01 -2.61 -33.80
CA LYS A 175 -49.87 -3.50 -33.52
C LYS A 175 -48.74 -2.73 -32.86
N GLN A 176 -48.39 -1.57 -33.41
CA GLN A 176 -47.39 -0.67 -32.83
C GLN A 176 -47.76 -0.23 -31.41
N LEU A 177 -49.02 0.13 -31.16
CA LEU A 177 -49.49 0.50 -29.82
C LEU A 177 -49.30 -0.64 -28.80
N LYS A 178 -49.53 -1.89 -29.21
CA LYS A 178 -49.31 -3.06 -28.34
C LYS A 178 -47.83 -3.31 -28.06
N GLU A 179 -46.99 -3.20 -29.09
CA GLU A 179 -45.53 -3.34 -28.95
C GLU A 179 -44.95 -2.25 -28.04
N GLU A 180 -45.39 -1.00 -28.22
CA GLU A 180 -44.98 0.13 -27.37
C GLU A 180 -45.44 -0.03 -25.92
N THR A 181 -46.68 -0.51 -25.71
CA THR A 181 -47.19 -0.79 -24.35
C THR A 181 -46.39 -1.91 -23.67
N GLN A 182 -45.99 -2.93 -24.43
CA GLN A 182 -45.17 -4.03 -23.91
C GLN A 182 -43.77 -3.55 -23.53
N LEU A 183 -43.12 -2.77 -24.40
CA LEU A 183 -41.82 -2.16 -24.11
C LEU A 183 -41.89 -1.26 -22.88
N ARG A 184 -42.95 -0.46 -22.73
CA ARG A 184 -43.14 0.39 -21.54
C ARG A 184 -43.22 -0.44 -20.25
N LEU A 185 -43.95 -1.55 -20.27
CA LEU A 185 -44.06 -2.46 -19.13
C LEU A 185 -42.72 -3.13 -18.79
N ASP A 186 -41.94 -3.50 -19.79
CA ASP A 186 -40.63 -4.14 -19.57
C ASP A 186 -39.61 -3.13 -19.01
N VAL A 187 -39.65 -1.87 -19.48
CA VAL A 187 -38.86 -0.76 -18.89
C VAL A 187 -39.30 -0.46 -17.45
N GLU A 188 -40.61 -0.44 -17.16
CA GLU A 188 -41.12 -0.23 -15.80
C GLU A 188 -40.62 -1.32 -14.83
N LYS A 189 -40.60 -2.59 -15.25
CA LYS A 189 -40.05 -3.70 -14.45
C LYS A 189 -38.55 -3.58 -14.22
N GLU A 190 -37.78 -3.25 -15.26
CA GLU A 190 -36.33 -3.07 -15.13
C GLU A 190 -36.00 -1.92 -14.17
N LEU A 191 -36.79 -0.84 -14.21
CA LEU A 191 -36.63 0.30 -13.31
C LEU A 191 -36.92 -0.08 -11.84
N GLU A 192 -37.91 -0.94 -11.61
CA GLU A 192 -38.22 -1.45 -10.27
C GLU A 192 -37.09 -2.34 -9.71
N VAL A 193 -36.48 -3.18 -10.57
CA VAL A 193 -35.28 -3.96 -10.20
C VAL A 193 -34.09 -3.06 -9.89
N GLN A 194 -33.84 -2.03 -10.71
CA GLN A 194 -32.75 -1.08 -10.45
C GLN A 194 -32.94 -0.33 -9.12
N ILE A 195 -34.17 0.06 -8.78
CA ILE A 195 -34.46 0.69 -7.48
C ILE A 195 -34.10 -0.26 -6.34
N GLY A 196 -34.49 -1.55 -6.45
CA GLY A 196 -34.14 -2.56 -5.45
C GLY A 196 -32.64 -2.74 -5.28
N MET A 197 -31.91 -2.90 -6.39
CA MET A 197 -30.45 -3.04 -6.36
C MET A 197 -29.76 -1.81 -5.77
N LYS A 198 -30.26 -0.61 -6.10
CA LYS A 198 -29.72 0.64 -5.53
C LYS A 198 -29.92 0.72 -4.02
N GLN A 199 -31.09 0.35 -3.52
CA GLN A 199 -31.37 0.33 -2.08
C GLN A 199 -30.47 -0.69 -1.34
N GLU A 200 -30.30 -1.89 -1.90
CA GLU A 200 -29.42 -2.92 -1.34
C GLU A 200 -27.95 -2.49 -1.34
N MET A 201 -27.50 -1.84 -2.41
CA MET A 201 -26.16 -1.25 -2.51
C MET A 201 -25.95 -0.15 -1.46
N GLU A 202 -26.91 0.77 -1.30
CA GLU A 202 -26.84 1.84 -0.29
C GLU A 202 -26.78 1.29 1.14
N LEU A 203 -27.55 0.23 1.43
CA LEU A 203 -27.49 -0.43 2.74
C LEU A 203 -26.12 -1.08 2.97
N SER A 204 -25.62 -1.82 1.98
CA SER A 204 -24.32 -2.50 2.04
C SER A 204 -23.18 -1.50 2.22
N MET A 205 -23.24 -0.36 1.53
CA MET A 205 -22.26 0.73 1.64
C MET A 205 -22.24 1.32 3.05
N LYS A 206 -23.41 1.61 3.64
CA LYS A 206 -23.49 2.12 5.02
C LYS A 206 -22.94 1.13 6.06
N MET A 207 -23.19 -0.16 5.87
CA MET A 207 -22.63 -1.19 6.75
C MET A 207 -21.11 -1.23 6.66
N LEU A 208 -20.56 -1.14 5.45
CA LEU A 208 -19.12 -1.10 5.22
C LEU A 208 -18.48 0.17 5.81
N GLU A 209 -19.11 1.32 5.65
CA GLU A 209 -18.67 2.58 6.26
C GLU A 209 -18.63 2.48 7.79
N THR A 210 -19.63 1.83 8.39
CA THR A 210 -19.69 1.62 9.84
C THR A 210 -18.57 0.70 10.32
N ASP A 211 -18.37 -0.46 9.68
CA ASP A 211 -17.27 -1.38 10.02
C ASP A 211 -15.90 -0.69 9.87
N MET A 212 -15.70 0.08 8.79
CA MET A 212 -14.46 0.82 8.59
C MET A 212 -14.20 1.83 9.72
N CYS A 213 -15.22 2.58 10.16
CA CYS A 213 -15.10 3.49 11.31
C CYS A 213 -14.75 2.73 12.59
N GLU A 214 -15.41 1.62 12.89
CA GLU A 214 -15.12 0.80 14.08
C GLU A 214 -13.69 0.23 14.06
N LYS A 215 -13.22 -0.22 12.89
CA LYS A 215 -11.81 -0.67 12.73
C LYS A 215 -10.83 0.49 12.93
N GLN A 216 -11.16 1.67 12.44
CA GLN A 216 -10.33 2.86 12.60
C GLN A 216 -10.19 3.24 14.07
N ASP A 217 -11.30 3.21 14.83
CA ASP A 217 -11.31 3.50 16.27
C ASP A 217 -10.48 2.46 17.05
N ALA A 218 -10.67 1.16 16.77
CA ALA A 218 -9.88 0.10 17.38
C ALA A 218 -8.37 0.24 17.08
N LEU A 219 -8.00 0.66 15.86
CA LEU A 219 -6.60 0.92 15.49
C LEU A 219 -6.02 2.11 16.28
N VAL A 220 -6.80 3.15 16.52
CA VAL A 220 -6.39 4.29 17.35
C VAL A 220 -6.15 3.85 18.79
N GLU A 221 -7.04 3.05 19.37
CA GLU A 221 -6.86 2.50 20.71
C GLU A 221 -5.61 1.64 20.84
N LEU A 222 -5.38 0.73 19.89
CA LEU A 222 -4.18 -0.13 19.87
C LEU A 222 -2.88 0.68 19.74
N ARG A 223 -2.90 1.76 18.93
CA ARG A 223 -1.74 2.68 18.83
C ARG A 223 -1.48 3.39 20.15
N GLN A 224 -2.53 3.83 20.85
CA GLN A 224 -2.38 4.45 22.17
C GLN A 224 -1.80 3.45 23.18
N GLN A 225 -2.31 2.21 23.20
CA GLN A 225 -1.78 1.15 24.08
C GLN A 225 -0.30 0.84 23.81
N LEU A 226 0.14 0.84 22.54
CA LEU A 226 1.54 0.66 22.19
C LEU A 226 2.41 1.81 22.71
N GLU A 227 1.93 3.05 22.65
CA GLU A 227 2.65 4.21 23.16
C GLU A 227 2.74 4.17 24.70
N ASP A 228 1.67 3.78 25.37
CA ASP A 228 1.65 3.57 26.82
C ASP A 228 2.65 2.48 27.24
N LEU A 229 2.72 1.37 26.48
CA LEU A 229 3.70 0.30 26.72
C LEU A 229 5.14 0.77 26.51
N ARG A 230 5.42 1.59 25.49
CA ARG A 230 6.75 2.17 25.29
C ARG A 230 7.14 3.07 26.45
N SER A 231 6.23 3.94 26.89
CA SER A 231 6.44 4.82 28.05
C SER A 231 6.72 4.01 29.31
N LEU A 232 5.92 2.97 29.57
CA LEU A 232 6.12 2.08 30.71
C LEU A 232 7.47 1.36 30.65
N ASN A 233 7.87 0.89 29.46
CA ASN A 233 9.15 0.20 29.29
C ASN A 233 10.34 1.15 29.52
N GLN A 234 10.26 2.39 29.04
CA GLN A 234 11.26 3.41 29.32
C GLN A 234 11.37 3.71 30.81
N GLN A 235 10.25 3.87 31.51
CA GLN A 235 10.21 4.07 32.96
C GLN A 235 10.81 2.87 33.73
N LEU A 236 10.50 1.64 33.28
CA LEU A 236 11.03 0.43 33.89
C LEU A 236 12.54 0.30 33.69
N ALA A 237 13.04 0.60 32.49
CA ALA A 237 14.47 0.60 32.18
C ALA A 237 15.22 1.63 33.05
N GLN A 238 14.69 2.85 33.19
CA GLN A 238 15.26 3.87 34.05
C GLN A 238 15.27 3.45 35.52
N LYS A 239 14.18 2.84 36.00
CA LYS A 239 14.10 2.35 37.38
C LYS A 239 15.08 1.20 37.63
N SER A 240 15.25 0.30 36.67
CA SER A 240 16.23 -0.78 36.72
C SER A 240 17.66 -0.23 36.81
N GLN A 241 18.00 0.75 35.97
CA GLN A 241 19.31 1.41 35.99
C GLN A 241 19.59 2.09 37.34
N ASN A 242 18.58 2.76 37.91
CA ASN A 242 18.70 3.39 39.23
C ASN A 242 18.94 2.36 40.35
N LEU A 243 18.26 1.22 40.31
CA LEU A 243 18.46 0.13 41.27
C LEU A 243 19.86 -0.48 41.13
N GLU A 244 20.33 -0.68 39.90
CA GLU A 244 21.67 -1.21 39.65
C GLU A 244 22.76 -0.24 40.14
N ALA A 245 22.62 1.06 39.88
CA ALA A 245 23.53 2.08 40.40
C ALA A 245 23.54 2.10 41.94
N GLY A 246 22.36 2.04 42.57
CA GLY A 246 22.25 1.95 44.03
C GLY A 246 22.85 0.66 44.61
N ALA A 247 22.73 -0.47 43.91
CA ALA A 247 23.35 -1.73 44.30
C ALA A 247 24.88 -1.66 44.21
N LYS A 248 25.43 -1.08 43.13
CA LYS A 248 26.87 -0.83 42.98
C LYS A 248 27.42 0.03 44.11
N GLN A 249 26.75 1.13 44.43
CA GLN A 249 27.14 2.01 45.54
C GLN A 249 27.13 1.27 46.89
N LYS A 250 26.10 0.46 47.16
CA LYS A 250 26.03 -0.35 48.39
C LYS A 250 27.17 -1.38 48.44
N SER A 251 27.48 -2.03 47.32
CA SER A 251 28.58 -2.98 47.22
C SER A 251 29.93 -2.31 47.55
N GLU A 252 30.19 -1.12 47.02
CA GLU A 252 31.41 -0.37 47.34
C GLU A 252 31.54 -0.02 48.83
N VAL A 253 30.43 0.36 49.46
CA VAL A 253 30.40 0.64 50.91
C VAL A 253 30.69 -0.62 51.71
N ILE A 254 30.11 -1.75 51.33
CA ILE A 254 30.37 -3.06 51.97
C ILE A 254 31.86 -3.41 51.85
N SER A 255 32.45 -3.32 50.67
CA SER A 255 33.88 -3.61 50.48
C SER A 255 34.79 -2.72 51.32
N ARG A 256 34.48 -1.42 51.44
CA ARG A 256 35.23 -0.50 52.33
C ARG A 256 35.10 -0.87 53.81
N LEU A 257 33.92 -1.31 54.24
CA LEU A 257 33.71 -1.76 55.62
C LEU A 257 34.43 -3.08 55.89
N GLU A 258 34.40 -4.03 54.96
CA GLU A 258 35.16 -5.28 55.04
C GLU A 258 36.67 -5.02 55.15
N GLU A 259 37.20 -4.10 54.34
CA GLU A 259 38.60 -3.69 54.42
C GLU A 259 38.96 -3.11 55.79
N LYS A 260 38.13 -2.20 56.32
CA LYS A 260 38.33 -1.66 57.68
C LYS A 260 38.25 -2.73 58.76
N THR A 261 37.29 -3.65 58.69
CA THR A 261 37.16 -4.76 59.63
C THR A 261 38.40 -5.65 59.59
N ASN A 262 38.93 -5.95 58.39
CA ASN A 262 40.15 -6.73 58.22
C ASN A 262 41.38 -6.00 58.80
N GLN A 263 41.51 -4.69 58.56
CA GLN A 263 42.58 -3.88 59.15
C GLN A 263 42.51 -3.88 60.69
N MET A 264 41.31 -3.70 61.26
CA MET A 264 41.09 -3.78 62.71
C MET A 264 41.40 -5.17 63.28
N ALA A 265 41.00 -6.25 62.58
CA ALA A 265 41.34 -7.61 63.00
C ALA A 265 42.85 -7.84 63.01
N GLY A 266 43.57 -7.27 62.04
CA GLY A 266 45.03 -7.30 61.99
C GLY A 266 45.69 -6.58 63.15
N THR A 267 45.22 -5.38 63.52
CA THR A 267 45.77 -4.63 64.66
C THR A 267 45.46 -5.30 66.00
N ILE A 268 44.27 -5.90 66.17
CA ILE A 268 43.94 -6.67 67.37
C ILE A 268 44.92 -7.85 67.53
N LYS A 269 45.16 -8.63 66.48
CA LYS A 269 46.12 -9.75 66.52
C LYS A 269 47.53 -9.29 66.91
N GLN A 270 47.98 -8.12 66.43
CA GLN A 270 49.27 -7.57 66.81
C GLN A 270 49.33 -7.19 68.30
N LEU A 271 48.25 -6.60 68.83
CA LEU A 271 48.16 -6.24 70.24
C LEU A 271 48.11 -7.48 71.16
N GLU A 272 47.45 -8.55 70.75
CA GLU A 272 47.39 -9.82 71.49
C GLU A 272 48.73 -10.57 71.52
N SER A 273 49.64 -10.28 70.57
CA SER A 273 50.95 -10.91 70.46
C SER A 273 52.08 -10.21 71.24
N ARG A 274 51.77 -9.12 71.95
CA ARG A 274 52.70 -8.36 72.82
C ARG A 274 52.45 -8.70 74.28
#